data_AF-A0A923ZHV8-F1
#
_entry.id   AF-A0A923ZHV8-F1
#
_cell.length_a   1.000
_cell.length_b   1.000
_cell.length_c   1.000
_cell.angle_alpha   90.00
_cell.angle_beta   90.00
_cell.angle_gamma   90.00
#
_symmetry.space_group_name_H-M   'P 1'
#
loop_
_entity.id
_entity.type
_entity.pdbx_description
1 polymer ?
#
loop_
_entity_poly.entity_id
_entity_poly.type
_entity_poly.pdbx_seq_one_letter_code
_entity_poly.pdbx_strand_id
1 'polypeptide(L)'
;MIPAKARGPFAPFGKTDQDALNATVEAWAGKVSFLGKEAMAFSAGLSLLPHALGHPKPWQWKPIIRAINGQPPRLVDREYWNAVNSNFNTHSSFLVQKRKMCIAIAAFIGRFYKRGSNGIPY
;
A
#
# COMPACT_ATOMS: atom_id res chain seq x y z
N MET A 1 19.03 -5.91 19.43
CA MET A 1 18.55 -6.99 18.54
C MET A 1 17.47 -7.77 19.29
N ILE A 2 16.27 -7.97 18.70
CA ILE A 2 15.16 -8.68 19.38
C ILE A 2 15.47 -10.18 19.49
N PRO A 3 15.29 -10.82 20.66
CA PRO A 3 15.53 -12.26 20.86
C PRO A 3 14.69 -13.13 19.92
N ALA A 4 15.23 -14.27 19.47
CA ALA A 4 14.53 -15.17 18.54
C ALA A 4 13.15 -15.64 19.04
N LYS A 5 12.99 -15.77 20.37
CA LYS A 5 11.74 -16.17 21.05
C LYS A 5 10.65 -15.07 21.03
N ALA A 6 11.05 -13.84 20.74
CA ALA A 6 10.17 -12.67 20.61
C ALA A 6 9.97 -12.27 19.15
N ARG A 7 10.11 -13.24 18.22
CA ARG A 7 9.83 -13.07 16.79
C ARG A 7 8.68 -14.00 16.41
N GLY A 8 7.85 -13.58 15.45
CA GLY A 8 6.73 -14.36 14.95
C GLY A 8 5.41 -13.59 15.01
N PRO A 9 4.33 -14.15 14.46
CA PRO A 9 3.03 -13.47 14.33
C PRO A 9 2.37 -13.13 15.67
N PHE A 10 2.78 -13.79 16.77
CA PHE A 10 2.29 -13.56 18.13
C PHE A 10 3.30 -12.78 19.00
N ALA A 11 4.38 -12.27 18.42
CA ALA A 11 5.31 -11.43 19.15
C ALA A 11 4.62 -10.11 19.55
N PRO A 12 4.75 -9.65 20.81
CA PRO A 12 4.11 -8.41 21.26
C PRO A 12 4.62 -7.15 20.55
N PHE A 13 5.76 -7.23 19.87
CA PHE A 13 6.38 -6.16 19.08
C PHE A 13 6.70 -6.60 17.65
N GLY A 14 5.75 -7.28 16.99
CA GLY A 14 5.91 -7.80 15.64
C GLY A 14 6.03 -6.71 14.56
N LYS A 15 5.61 -5.47 14.86
CA LYS A 15 5.70 -4.29 13.99
C LYS A 15 6.53 -3.22 14.70
N THR A 16 7.81 -3.52 14.87
CA THR A 16 8.72 -2.85 15.82
C THR A 16 8.69 -1.31 15.78
N ASP A 17 8.57 -0.70 14.60
CA ASP A 17 8.50 0.74 14.42
C ASP A 17 7.12 1.31 14.80
N GLN A 18 6.03 0.68 14.33
CA GLN A 18 4.66 1.04 14.69
C GLN A 18 4.39 0.86 16.19
N ASP A 19 4.84 -0.26 16.76
CA ASP A 19 4.60 -0.59 18.17
C ASP A 19 5.38 0.36 19.09
N ALA A 20 6.63 0.72 18.74
CA ALA A 20 7.41 1.70 19.49
C ALA A 20 6.80 3.11 19.41
N LEU A 21 6.31 3.52 18.23
CA LEU A 21 5.62 4.80 18.08
C LEU A 21 4.34 4.83 18.92
N ASN A 22 3.54 3.75 18.88
CA ASN A 22 2.31 3.64 19.67
C ASN A 22 2.59 3.75 21.18
N ALA A 23 3.60 3.05 21.69
CA ALA A 23 3.99 3.14 23.10
C ALA A 23 4.48 4.54 23.49
N THR A 24 5.19 5.22 22.59
CA THR A 24 5.67 6.59 22.80
C THR A 24 4.51 7.58 22.84
N VAL A 25 3.54 7.44 21.92
CA VAL A 25 2.32 8.27 21.86
C VAL A 25 1.48 8.07 23.12
N GLU A 26 1.35 6.83 23.62
CA GLU A 26 0.62 6.54 24.85
C GLU A 26 1.26 7.22 26.08
N ALA A 27 2.59 7.24 26.16
CA ALA A 27 3.32 7.86 27.25
C ALA A 27 3.43 9.40 27.12
N TRP A 28 2.97 10.00 26.01
CA TRP A 28 3.13 11.41 25.71
C TRP A 28 1.95 12.24 26.20
N ALA A 29 2.21 13.23 27.07
CA ALA A 29 1.18 14.11 27.63
C ALA A 29 0.82 15.33 26.73
N GLY A 30 1.49 15.51 25.60
CA GLY A 30 1.21 16.61 24.68
C GLY A 30 0.11 16.29 23.67
N LYS A 31 -0.10 17.21 22.71
CA LYS A 31 -1.09 17.01 21.65
C LYS A 31 -0.56 16.05 20.59
N VAL A 32 -1.42 15.16 20.11
CA VAL A 32 -1.17 14.22 19.02
C VAL A 32 -2.28 14.34 17.99
N SER A 33 -1.94 14.21 16.71
CA SER A 33 -2.90 14.14 15.61
C SER A 33 -2.90 12.73 15.03
N PHE A 34 -4.09 12.15 14.85
CA PHE A 34 -4.25 10.80 14.34
C PHE A 34 -4.78 10.80 12.91
N LEU A 35 -4.09 10.06 12.05
CA LEU A 35 -4.55 9.76 10.69
C LEU A 35 -4.98 8.29 10.63
N GLY A 36 -6.28 8.09 10.40
CA GLY A 36 -6.90 6.77 10.37
C GLY A 36 -6.61 5.97 9.10
N LYS A 37 -7.27 4.82 9.00
CA LYS A 37 -7.25 3.93 7.82
C LYS A 37 -7.73 4.63 6.55
N GLU A 38 -8.62 5.61 6.68
CA GLU A 38 -9.13 6.43 5.58
C GLU A 38 -7.96 7.19 4.92
N ALA A 39 -7.10 7.81 5.72
CA ALA A 39 -5.91 8.52 5.26
C ALA A 39 -4.91 7.57 4.56
N MET A 40 -4.90 6.30 4.96
CA MET A 40 -4.04 5.25 4.37
C MET A 40 -4.62 4.59 3.11
N ALA A 41 -5.80 5.02 2.64
CA ALA A 41 -6.55 4.43 1.51
C ALA A 41 -7.03 2.98 1.76
N PHE A 42 -7.26 2.64 3.02
CA PHE A 42 -7.72 1.34 3.48
C PHE A 42 -9.26 1.25 3.53
N SER A 43 -9.92 2.39 3.71
CA SER A 43 -11.37 2.53 3.63
C SER A 43 -11.75 3.74 2.77
N ALA A 44 -13.03 3.83 2.40
CA ALA A 44 -13.55 5.02 1.75
C ALA A 44 -13.40 6.25 2.68
N GLY A 45 -12.99 7.37 2.11
CA GLY A 45 -12.72 8.60 2.85
C GLY A 45 -11.61 9.43 2.20
N LEU A 46 -11.11 10.43 2.93
CA LEU A 46 -10.00 11.26 2.49
C LEU A 46 -8.69 10.46 2.55
N SER A 47 -8.18 10.06 1.39
CA SER A 47 -6.88 9.41 1.25
C SER A 47 -5.78 10.46 1.15
N LEU A 48 -4.86 10.47 2.11
CA LEU A 48 -3.71 11.39 2.16
C LEU A 48 -2.41 10.69 1.79
N LEU A 49 -2.20 9.49 2.33
CA LEU A 49 -0.95 8.72 2.24
C LEU A 49 -1.27 7.25 1.91
N PRO A 50 -1.61 6.92 0.65
CA PRO A 50 -1.94 5.56 0.25
C PRO A 50 -0.84 4.58 0.67
N HIS A 51 -1.17 3.62 1.54
CA HIS A 51 -0.18 2.72 2.12
C HIS A 51 -0.09 1.42 1.32
N ALA A 52 1.14 1.04 0.93
CA ALA A 52 1.40 -0.18 0.17
C ALA A 52 1.48 -1.40 1.09
N LEU A 53 0.35 -1.78 1.69
CA LEU A 53 0.28 -2.96 2.57
C LEU A 53 0.44 -4.26 1.77
N GLY A 54 1.08 -5.24 2.39
CA GLY A 54 1.26 -6.58 1.84
C GLY A 54 2.20 -6.66 0.63
N HIS A 55 2.10 -7.79 -0.07
CA HIS A 55 2.86 -8.08 -1.29
C HIS A 55 1.94 -8.31 -2.49
N PRO A 56 2.40 -7.98 -3.71
CA PRO A 56 3.68 -7.36 -4.01
C PRO A 56 3.62 -5.83 -3.82
N LYS A 57 4.80 -5.20 -3.69
CA LYS A 57 4.91 -3.74 -3.66
C LYS A 57 4.62 -3.13 -5.05
N PRO A 58 4.23 -1.85 -5.14
CA PRO A 58 3.84 -1.21 -6.41
C PRO A 58 4.85 -1.37 -7.56
N TRP A 59 6.15 -1.32 -7.26
CA TRP A 59 7.23 -1.49 -8.25
C TRP A 59 7.39 -2.94 -8.73
N GLN A 60 6.93 -3.92 -7.96
CA GLN A 60 6.94 -5.36 -8.30
C GLN A 60 5.59 -5.86 -8.83
N TRP A 61 4.54 -5.04 -8.74
CA TRP A 61 3.20 -5.44 -9.16
C TRP A 61 3.13 -5.64 -10.68
N LYS A 62 2.39 -6.67 -11.12
CA LYS A 62 2.19 -7.05 -12.53
C LYS A 62 0.74 -6.75 -12.92
N PRO A 63 0.43 -5.54 -13.43
CA PRO A 63 -0.95 -5.05 -13.50
C PRO A 63 -1.90 -5.93 -14.29
N ILE A 64 -1.50 -6.33 -15.49
CA ILE A 64 -2.36 -7.06 -16.43
C ILE A 64 -2.68 -8.46 -15.91
N ILE A 65 -1.66 -9.20 -15.45
CA ILE A 65 -1.83 -10.56 -14.91
C ILE A 65 -2.74 -10.53 -13.68
N ARG A 66 -2.57 -9.53 -12.80
CA ARG A 66 -3.38 -9.38 -11.60
C ARG A 66 -4.84 -9.04 -11.94
N ALA A 67 -5.07 -8.14 -12.89
CA ALA A 67 -6.40 -7.79 -13.34
C ALA A 67 -7.14 -8.97 -14.00
N ILE A 68 -6.46 -9.77 -14.82
CA ILE A 68 -7.02 -11.01 -15.41
C ILE A 68 -7.35 -12.04 -14.32
N ASN A 69 -6.67 -12.01 -13.18
CA ASN A 69 -7.00 -12.82 -12.00
C ASN A 69 -8.07 -12.18 -11.10
N GLY A 70 -8.75 -11.13 -11.56
CA GLY A 70 -9.83 -10.45 -10.84
C GLY A 70 -9.35 -9.50 -9.74
N GLN A 71 -8.07 -9.13 -9.75
CA GLN A 71 -7.45 -8.19 -8.82
C GLN A 71 -7.13 -6.86 -9.53
N PRO A 72 -8.04 -5.87 -9.52
CA PRO A 72 -7.79 -4.57 -10.13
C PRO A 72 -6.62 -3.83 -9.45
N PRO A 73 -5.99 -2.84 -10.13
CA PRO A 73 -5.00 -1.97 -9.50
C PRO A 73 -5.52 -1.30 -8.23
N ARG A 74 -4.68 -1.24 -7.19
CA ARG A 74 -4.97 -0.45 -5.98
C ARG A 74 -4.65 1.02 -6.22
N LEU A 75 -5.20 1.90 -5.39
CA LEU A 75 -4.88 3.33 -5.42
C LEU A 75 -3.37 3.56 -5.30
N VAL A 76 -2.73 2.89 -4.33
CA VAL A 76 -1.28 3.01 -4.09
C VAL A 76 -0.43 2.57 -5.28
N ASP A 77 -0.90 1.58 -6.08
CA ASP A 77 -0.18 1.14 -7.26
C ASP A 77 -0.14 2.27 -8.31
N ARG A 78 -1.26 2.99 -8.48
CA ARG A 78 -1.35 4.14 -9.38
C ARG A 78 -0.53 5.33 -8.89
N GLU A 79 -0.72 5.73 -7.63
CA GLU A 79 -0.08 6.94 -7.10
C GLU A 79 1.44 6.79 -7.02
N TYR A 80 1.96 5.59 -6.75
CA TYR A 80 3.40 5.32 -6.84
C TYR A 80 3.96 5.69 -8.22
N TRP A 81 3.40 5.15 -9.31
CA TRP A 81 3.92 5.40 -10.66
C TRP A 81 3.66 6.83 -11.14
N ASN A 82 2.66 7.54 -10.57
CA ASN A 82 2.45 8.96 -10.82
C ASN A 82 3.55 9.82 -10.20
N ALA A 83 4.03 9.47 -9.00
CA ALA A 83 4.99 10.26 -8.23
C ALA A 83 6.46 9.86 -8.44
N VAL A 84 6.75 8.67 -8.96
CA VAL A 84 8.09 8.04 -8.91
C VAL A 84 9.24 8.82 -9.58
N ASN A 85 8.93 9.70 -10.53
CA ASN A 85 9.88 10.54 -11.26
C ASN A 85 9.53 12.04 -11.15
N SER A 86 8.96 12.49 -10.02
CA SER A 86 8.57 13.90 -9.85
C SER A 86 9.78 14.83 -9.74
N ASN A 87 10.59 14.67 -8.69
CA ASN A 87 11.75 15.52 -8.41
C ASN A 87 13.08 14.87 -8.83
N PHE A 88 13.15 13.54 -8.79
CA PHE A 88 14.34 12.76 -9.15
C PHE A 88 13.92 11.60 -10.04
N ASN A 89 14.70 11.35 -11.09
CA ASN A 89 14.46 10.22 -11.99
C ASN A 89 15.00 8.93 -11.36
N THR A 90 14.11 8.13 -10.77
CA THR A 90 14.47 6.83 -10.19
C THR A 90 14.31 5.69 -11.18
N HIS A 91 13.43 5.85 -12.18
CA HIS A 91 13.20 4.91 -13.28
C HIS A 91 13.32 5.61 -14.63
N SER A 92 13.49 4.85 -15.71
CA SER A 92 13.42 5.42 -17.05
C SER A 92 11.99 5.87 -17.40
N SER A 93 11.85 6.97 -18.13
CA SER A 93 10.54 7.52 -18.53
C SER A 93 9.71 6.51 -19.33
N PHE A 94 10.36 5.69 -20.16
CA PHE A 94 9.71 4.60 -20.89
C PHE A 94 9.09 3.57 -19.95
N LEU A 95 9.82 3.14 -18.91
CA LEU A 95 9.30 2.19 -17.92
C LEU A 95 8.10 2.77 -17.18
N VAL A 96 8.19 4.02 -16.73
CA VAL A 96 7.09 4.71 -16.04
C VAL A 96 5.85 4.80 -16.92
N GLN A 97 6.00 5.23 -18.17
CA GLN A 97 4.89 5.35 -19.10
C GLN A 97 4.25 3.99 -19.42
N LYS A 98 5.08 2.96 -19.69
CA LYS A 98 4.60 1.59 -19.87
C LYS A 98 3.79 1.11 -18.67
N ARG A 99 4.26 1.38 -17.45
CA ARG A 99 3.58 0.97 -16.22
C ARG A 99 2.26 1.70 -16.02
N LYS A 100 2.21 3.02 -16.26
CA LYS A 100 0.96 3.81 -16.24
C LYS A 100 -0.07 3.26 -17.24
N MET A 101 0.35 2.95 -18.47
CA MET A 101 -0.52 2.32 -19.47
C MET A 101 -1.03 0.95 -19.02
N CYS A 102 -0.16 0.08 -18.51
CA CYS A 102 -0.57 -1.22 -17.98
C CYS A 102 -1.58 -1.08 -16.83
N ILE A 103 -1.41 -0.08 -15.95
CA ILE A 103 -2.35 0.20 -14.85
C ILE A 103 -3.70 0.67 -15.40
N ALA A 104 -3.73 1.54 -16.41
CA ALA A 104 -4.96 2.01 -17.03
C ALA A 104 -5.74 0.85 -17.68
N ILE A 105 -5.06 -0.02 -18.42
CA ILE A 105 -5.66 -1.22 -19.02
C ILE A 105 -6.17 -2.17 -17.94
N ALA A 106 -5.36 -2.44 -16.91
CA ALA A 106 -5.73 -3.28 -15.78
C ALA A 106 -6.95 -2.72 -15.01
N ALA A 107 -7.04 -1.39 -14.85
CA ALA A 107 -8.19 -0.73 -14.26
C ALA A 107 -9.45 -0.90 -15.12
N PHE A 108 -9.30 -0.79 -16.44
CA PHE A 108 -10.40 -1.03 -17.38
C PHE A 108 -10.90 -2.48 -17.30
N ILE A 109 -10.01 -3.48 -17.37
CA ILE A 109 -10.35 -4.91 -17.20
C ILE A 109 -11.07 -5.12 -15.86
N GLY A 110 -10.54 -4.54 -14.79
CA GLY A 110 -11.07 -4.66 -13.44
C GLY A 110 -12.48 -4.09 -13.24
N ARG A 111 -12.99 -3.25 -14.17
CA ARG A 111 -14.40 -2.79 -14.16
C ARG A 111 -15.36 -3.91 -14.52
N PHE A 112 -14.93 -4.84 -15.38
CA PHE A 112 -15.77 -5.93 -15.89
C PHE A 112 -15.43 -7.27 -15.24
N TYR A 113 -14.20 -7.44 -14.74
CA TYR A 113 -13.72 -8.68 -14.15
C TYR A 113 -13.11 -8.41 -12.77
N LYS A 114 -13.94 -8.51 -11.73
CA LYS A 114 -13.54 -8.38 -10.33
C LYS A 114 -14.00 -9.61 -9.56
N ARG A 115 -13.08 -10.28 -8.87
CA ARG A 115 -13.45 -11.36 -7.96
C ARG A 115 -14.13 -10.77 -6.73
N GLY A 116 -15.33 -11.25 -6.40
CA GLY A 116 -16.02 -10.87 -5.16
C GLY A 116 -15.14 -11.21 -3.95
N SER A 117 -14.87 -10.21 -3.09
CA SER A 117 -14.09 -10.41 -1.88
C SER A 117 -15.02 -10.81 -0.73
N ASN A 118 -15.09 -12.09 -0.41
CA ASN A 118 -15.49 -12.49 0.94
C ASN A 118 -14.35 -12.11 1.88
N GLY A 119 -14.50 -10.97 2.56
CA GLY A 119 -13.70 -10.62 3.74
C GLY A 119 -12.27 -10.13 3.47
N ILE A 120 -12.06 -8.86 3.84
CA ILE A 120 -10.80 -8.17 4.15
C ILE A 120 -9.91 -7.82 2.95
N PRO A 121 -9.83 -6.54 2.57
CA PRO A 121 -8.95 -6.08 1.49
C PRO A 121 -7.55 -5.79 2.03
N TYR A 122 -6.78 -6.80 2.49
CA TYR A 122 -5.35 -6.65 2.79
C TYR A 122 -4.56 -7.91 2.46
#